data_AF-A0A7X8PLE1-F1
#
_entry.id   AF-A0A7X8PLE1-F1
#
_cell.length_a   1.000
_cell.length_b   1.000
_cell.length_c   1.000
_cell.angle_alpha   90.00
_cell.angle_beta   90.00
_cell.angle_gamma   90.00
#
_symmetry.space_group_name_H-M   'P 1'
#
loop_
_entity.id
_entity.type
_entity.pdbx_description
1 polymer ?
#
loop_
_entity_poly.entity_id
_entity_poly.type
_entity_poly.pdbx_seq_one_letter_code
_entity_poly.pdbx_strand_id
1 'polypeptide(L)'
;MCLLAMAAVLSPFRVGAASAQVSLHQGSEAANLTEFQSFWAHFRQAVMNDDIAAIEALTVFPLKTKGQLDDDPVKAIGKRAFAPLLRSRLKEDANMRGFSGNTLDFLRANPVFPRIDVDGSGDQNVGSLVFRRQTNGWKLSMIYRADD
;
A
#
# COMPACT_ATOMS: atom_id res chain seq x y z
N MET A 1 -26.05 35.81 -70.84
CA MET A 1 -26.84 35.14 -69.79
C MET A 1 -25.87 34.34 -68.93
N CYS A 2 -25.89 34.59 -67.62
CA CYS A 2 -24.84 34.28 -66.66
C CYS A 2 -24.60 32.79 -66.42
N LEU A 3 -23.31 32.45 -66.27
CA LEU A 3 -22.80 31.28 -65.58
C LEU A 3 -23.21 31.30 -64.09
N LEU A 4 -23.52 30.12 -63.55
CA LEU A 4 -23.40 29.83 -62.11
C LEU A 4 -22.56 28.56 -61.97
N ALA A 5 -21.32 28.75 -61.52
CA ALA A 5 -20.37 27.69 -61.19
C ALA A 5 -20.54 27.29 -59.71
N MET A 6 -20.57 25.98 -59.46
CA MET A 6 -20.60 25.39 -58.12
C MET A 6 -19.26 25.61 -57.40
N ALA A 7 -19.32 26.10 -56.16
CA ALA A 7 -18.16 26.16 -55.27
C ALA A 7 -18.08 24.89 -54.41
N ALA A 8 -17.02 24.11 -54.58
CA ALA A 8 -16.65 23.01 -53.70
C ALA A 8 -15.80 23.55 -52.54
N VAL A 9 -16.25 23.34 -51.30
CA VAL A 9 -15.49 23.67 -50.08
C VAL A 9 -14.71 22.43 -49.65
N LEU A 10 -13.40 22.43 -49.88
CA LEU A 10 -12.48 21.45 -49.28
C LEU A 10 -12.02 21.98 -47.93
N SER A 11 -12.42 21.30 -46.85
CA SER A 11 -11.86 21.53 -45.52
C SER A 11 -10.59 20.69 -45.32
N PRO A 12 -9.48 21.25 -44.82
CA PRO A 12 -8.34 20.45 -44.41
C PRO A 12 -8.62 19.81 -43.03
N PHE A 13 -8.71 18.49 -42.98
CA PHE A 13 -8.62 17.73 -41.74
C PHE A 13 -7.24 17.97 -41.11
N ARG A 14 -7.21 18.66 -39.96
CA ARG A 14 -6.03 18.68 -39.09
C ARG A 14 -5.94 17.38 -38.33
N VAL A 15 -4.97 16.52 -38.67
CA VAL A 15 -4.56 15.39 -37.83
C VAL A 15 -3.73 15.97 -36.68
N GLY A 16 -4.38 16.17 -35.53
CA GLY A 16 -3.76 16.64 -34.30
C GLY A 16 -3.43 15.47 -33.36
N ALA A 17 -2.13 15.27 -33.14
CA ALA A 17 -1.45 14.58 -32.05
C ALA A 17 -2.30 13.81 -31.01
N ALA A 18 -2.28 12.48 -31.10
CA ALA A 18 -2.58 11.60 -29.97
C ALA A 18 -1.32 10.78 -29.65
N SER A 19 -0.44 11.27 -28.77
CA SER A 19 0.62 10.49 -28.10
C SER A 19 1.35 11.33 -27.06
N ALA A 20 0.82 11.41 -25.83
CA ALA A 20 1.60 11.92 -24.69
C ALA A 20 1.14 11.42 -23.30
N GLN A 21 0.06 10.65 -23.17
CA GLN A 21 -0.53 10.37 -21.84
C GLN A 21 -0.08 9.05 -21.18
N VAL A 22 0.71 8.21 -21.84
CA VAL A 22 1.06 6.87 -21.32
C VAL A 22 2.25 6.89 -20.33
N SER A 23 3.10 7.91 -20.32
CA SER A 23 4.36 7.88 -19.55
C SER A 23 4.29 8.37 -18.10
N LEU A 24 3.23 9.05 -17.65
CA LEU A 24 3.19 9.64 -16.30
C LEU A 24 2.80 8.64 -15.19
N HIS A 25 1.99 7.62 -15.50
CA HIS A 25 1.49 6.68 -14.48
C HIS A 25 2.52 5.61 -14.10
N GLN A 26 3.40 5.20 -15.03
CA GLN A 26 4.39 4.15 -14.75
C GLN A 26 5.54 4.63 -13.86
N GLY A 27 5.91 5.91 -13.92
CA GLY A 27 6.95 6.48 -13.06
C GLY A 27 6.55 6.57 -11.58
N SER A 28 5.26 6.82 -11.30
CA SER A 28 4.78 6.95 -9.91
C SER A 28 4.73 5.63 -9.17
N GLU A 29 4.37 4.52 -9.84
CA GLU A 29 4.29 3.20 -9.20
C GLU A 29 5.68 2.69 -8.77
N ALA A 30 6.67 2.81 -9.65
CA ALA A 30 8.04 2.41 -9.36
C ALA A 30 8.65 3.23 -8.21
N ALA A 31 8.39 4.55 -8.17
CA ALA A 31 8.80 5.41 -7.07
C ALA A 31 8.10 5.00 -5.75
N ASN A 32 6.80 4.70 -5.79
CA ASN A 32 6.04 4.26 -4.62
C ASN A 32 6.58 2.95 -4.02
N LEU A 33 6.89 1.97 -4.88
CA LEU A 33 7.49 0.70 -4.46
C LEU A 33 8.88 0.91 -3.85
N THR A 34 9.68 1.81 -4.43
CA THR A 34 11.01 2.14 -3.89
C THR A 34 10.91 2.76 -2.50
N GLU A 35 10.01 3.73 -2.31
CA GLU A 35 9.75 4.33 -0.98
C GLU A 35 9.25 3.30 0.02
N PHE A 36 8.34 2.41 -0.40
CA PHE A 36 7.83 1.35 0.46
C PHE A 36 8.94 0.37 0.86
N GLN A 37 9.82 0.03 -0.07
CA GLN A 37 10.95 -0.84 0.20
C GLN A 37 11.91 -0.26 1.25
N SER A 38 12.14 1.06 1.24
CA SER A 38 12.91 1.74 2.30
C SER A 38 12.18 1.72 3.64
N PHE A 39 10.88 2.01 3.65
CA PHE A 39 10.05 1.89 4.86
C PHE A 39 10.08 0.47 5.43
N TRP A 40 9.93 -0.53 4.57
CA TRP A 40 9.92 -1.95 4.92
C TRP A 40 11.20 -2.36 5.64
N ALA A 41 12.35 -1.94 5.11
CA ALA A 41 13.65 -2.22 5.73
C ALA A 41 13.72 -1.69 7.17
N HIS A 42 13.29 -0.43 7.40
CA HIS A 42 13.27 0.18 8.73
C HIS A 42 12.28 -0.50 9.67
N PHE A 43 11.05 -0.76 9.21
CA PHE A 43 10.03 -1.42 10.00
C PHE A 43 10.48 -2.82 10.43
N ARG A 44 10.98 -3.61 9.48
CA ARG A 44 11.51 -4.95 9.75
C ARG A 44 12.64 -4.91 10.77
N GLN A 45 13.60 -4.02 10.61
CA GLN A 45 14.72 -3.89 11.56
C GLN A 45 14.23 -3.54 12.97
N ALA A 46 13.28 -2.60 13.09
CA ALA A 46 12.68 -2.24 14.37
C ALA A 46 11.97 -3.45 15.02
N VAL A 47 11.23 -4.25 14.24
CA VAL A 47 10.61 -5.49 14.73
C VAL A 47 11.64 -6.53 15.16
N MET A 48 12.72 -6.74 14.39
CA MET A 48 13.77 -7.69 14.75
C MET A 48 14.49 -7.33 16.05
N ASN A 49 14.60 -6.03 16.33
CA ASN A 49 15.24 -5.51 17.54
C ASN A 49 14.27 -5.37 18.74
N ASP A 50 12.99 -5.72 18.57
CA ASP A 50 11.91 -5.42 19.53
C ASP A 50 11.89 -3.93 19.97
N ASP A 51 12.28 -3.03 19.06
CA ASP A 51 12.33 -1.58 19.30
C ASP A 51 10.93 -0.98 19.12
N ILE A 52 10.10 -1.12 20.15
CA ILE A 52 8.73 -0.62 20.17
C ILE A 52 8.66 0.90 19.88
N ALA A 53 9.63 1.68 20.34
CA ALA A 53 9.62 3.13 20.12
C ALA A 53 9.82 3.47 18.63
N ALA A 54 10.74 2.78 17.95
CA ALA A 54 10.92 2.92 16.50
C ALA A 54 9.67 2.46 15.73
N ILE A 55 9.06 1.35 16.13
CA ILE A 55 7.83 0.87 15.48
C ILE A 55 6.68 1.88 15.68
N GLU A 56 6.54 2.46 16.88
CA GLU A 56 5.54 3.49 17.14
C GLU A 56 5.74 4.74 16.25
N ALA A 57 6.98 5.14 16.00
CA ALA A 57 7.29 6.25 15.08
C ALA A 57 6.92 5.94 13.62
N LEU A 58 6.88 4.66 13.27
CA LEU A 58 6.45 4.13 11.97
C LEU A 58 4.95 3.81 11.91
N THR A 59 4.18 4.17 12.93
CA THR A 59 2.75 3.84 13.07
C THR A 59 1.88 5.10 13.12
N VAL A 60 0.70 5.06 12.50
CA VAL A 60 -0.34 6.09 12.66
C VAL A 60 -1.11 5.83 13.96
N PHE A 61 -1.20 6.84 14.82
CA PHE A 61 -2.07 6.80 16.00
C PHE A 61 -3.22 7.84 15.89
N PRO A 62 -4.43 7.52 16.38
CA PRO A 62 -4.82 6.22 16.94
C PRO A 62 -4.83 5.13 15.86
N LEU A 63 -4.29 3.96 16.19
CA LEU A 63 -4.15 2.85 15.26
C LEU A 63 -5.50 2.17 15.08
N LYS A 64 -5.88 1.90 13.83
CA LYS A 64 -7.13 1.20 13.55
C LYS A 64 -6.97 -0.31 13.75
N THR A 65 -8.03 -0.96 14.18
CA THR A 65 -8.08 -2.41 14.31
C THR A 65 -9.49 -2.94 14.06
N LYS A 66 -9.60 -3.99 13.26
CA LYS A 66 -10.87 -4.62 12.84
C LYS A 66 -10.75 -6.14 13.03
N GLY A 67 -11.85 -6.87 13.23
CA GLY A 67 -11.82 -8.34 13.15
C GLY A 67 -11.69 -8.80 11.69
N GLN A 68 -11.83 -10.11 11.44
CA GLN A 68 -11.62 -10.67 10.10
C GLN A 68 -12.85 -10.53 9.19
N LEU A 69 -14.03 -10.31 9.76
CA LEU A 69 -15.27 -10.22 9.01
C LEU A 69 -15.45 -8.82 8.43
N ASP A 70 -16.11 -8.75 7.28
CA ASP A 70 -16.39 -7.48 6.60
C ASP A 70 -17.24 -6.53 7.46
N ASP A 71 -18.13 -7.07 8.28
CA ASP A 71 -19.02 -6.30 9.16
C ASP A 71 -18.42 -6.01 10.55
N ASP A 72 -17.19 -6.48 10.82
CA ASP A 72 -16.59 -6.24 12.12
C ASP A 72 -16.32 -4.75 12.37
N PRO A 73 -16.60 -4.25 13.59
CA PRO A 73 -16.41 -2.84 13.89
C PRO A 73 -14.92 -2.50 13.91
N VAL A 74 -14.59 -1.40 13.22
CA VAL A 74 -13.28 -0.75 13.35
C VAL A 74 -13.21 -0.09 14.74
N LYS A 75 -12.24 -0.53 15.54
CA LYS A 75 -11.87 0.09 16.82
C LYS A 75 -10.58 0.88 16.64
N ALA A 76 -10.37 1.87 17.49
CA ALA A 76 -9.17 2.69 17.53
C ALA A 76 -8.40 2.40 18.82
N ILE A 77 -7.09 2.20 18.73
CA ILE A 77 -6.23 1.98 19.91
C ILE A 77 -5.12 3.03 19.98
N GLY A 78 -4.77 3.40 21.22
CA GLY A 78 -3.62 4.25 21.50
C GLY A 78 -2.34 3.45 21.75
N LYS A 79 -1.24 4.18 21.91
CA LYS A 79 0.11 3.64 22.18
C LYS A 79 0.15 2.62 23.34
N ARG A 80 -0.60 2.85 24.41
CA ARG A 80 -0.63 1.95 25.59
C ARG A 80 -1.02 0.50 25.25
N ALA A 81 -1.93 0.31 24.29
CA ALA A 81 -2.39 -1.02 23.88
C ALA A 81 -1.64 -1.58 22.66
N PHE A 82 -0.73 -0.79 22.08
CA PHE A 82 -0.09 -1.12 20.81
C PHE A 82 0.89 -2.28 20.90
N ALA A 83 1.88 -2.19 21.79
CA ALA A 83 2.93 -3.20 21.93
C ALA A 83 2.39 -4.63 22.18
N PRO A 84 1.47 -4.86 23.14
CA PRO A 84 0.92 -6.21 23.35
C PRO A 84 0.13 -6.71 22.14
N LEU A 85 -0.66 -5.84 21.48
CA LEU A 85 -1.37 -6.22 20.26
C LEU A 85 -0.37 -6.63 19.18
N LEU A 86 0.57 -5.75 18.82
CA LEU A 86 1.54 -6.03 17.78
C LEU A 86 2.29 -7.35 18.01
N ARG A 87 2.80 -7.57 19.23
CA ARG A 87 3.52 -8.81 19.57
C ARG A 87 2.66 -10.06 19.43
N SER A 88 1.37 -9.98 19.75
CA SER A 88 0.43 -11.07 19.50
C SER A 88 0.30 -11.34 18.00
N ARG A 89 0.12 -10.28 17.20
CA ARG A 89 -0.09 -10.39 15.74
C ARG A 89 1.14 -10.89 14.99
N LEU A 90 2.33 -10.52 15.46
CA LEU A 90 3.60 -11.03 14.92
C LEU A 90 3.75 -12.55 15.07
N LYS A 91 3.05 -13.18 16.02
CA LYS A 91 3.09 -14.62 16.26
C LYS A 91 1.99 -15.40 15.52
N GLU A 92 1.08 -14.71 14.84
CA GLU A 92 0.05 -15.33 14.02
C GLU A 92 0.58 -15.70 12.64
N ASP A 93 -0.06 -16.67 12.00
CA ASP A 93 0.23 -17.08 10.63
C ASP A 93 0.29 -15.84 9.71
N ALA A 94 1.34 -15.77 8.90
CA ALA A 94 1.51 -14.67 7.96
C ALA A 94 0.44 -14.69 6.85
N ASN A 95 -0.20 -15.84 6.62
CA ASN A 95 -1.19 -16.08 5.58
C ASN A 95 -0.73 -15.62 4.18
N MET A 96 0.58 -15.73 3.95
CA MET A 96 1.26 -15.28 2.74
C MET A 96 1.38 -16.45 1.77
N ARG A 97 0.96 -16.26 0.52
CA ARG A 97 1.01 -17.31 -0.51
C ARG A 97 2.44 -17.87 -0.65
N GLY A 98 2.58 -19.19 -0.49
CA GLY A 98 3.85 -19.88 -0.63
C GLY A 98 4.81 -19.73 0.55
N PHE A 99 4.35 -19.19 1.68
CA PHE A 99 5.12 -19.09 2.91
C PHE A 99 4.41 -19.83 4.04
N SER A 100 5.15 -20.62 4.82
CA SER A 100 4.67 -21.28 6.04
C SER A 100 5.38 -20.70 7.26
N GLY A 101 4.62 -20.14 8.20
CA GLY A 101 5.18 -19.56 9.42
C GLY A 101 4.38 -18.35 9.89
N ASN A 102 4.78 -17.78 11.03
CA ASN A 102 4.15 -16.57 11.53
C ASN A 102 4.67 -15.30 10.83
N THR A 103 4.00 -14.18 11.08
CA THR A 103 4.36 -12.86 10.50
C THR A 103 5.80 -12.46 10.86
N LEU A 104 6.29 -12.77 12.07
CA LEU A 104 7.67 -12.50 12.46
C LEU A 104 8.68 -13.30 11.64
N ASP A 105 8.39 -14.57 11.36
CA ASP A 105 9.22 -15.42 10.50
C ASP A 105 9.20 -14.94 9.05
N PHE A 106 8.05 -14.46 8.57
CA PHE A 106 7.96 -13.83 7.25
C PHE A 106 8.85 -12.59 7.17
N LEU A 107 8.78 -11.71 8.17
CA LEU A 107 9.63 -10.51 8.24
C LEU A 107 11.13 -10.89 8.25
N ARG A 108 11.52 -11.96 8.96
CA ARG A 108 12.91 -12.43 8.98
C ARG A 108 13.38 -12.89 7.61
N ALA A 109 12.57 -13.74 6.96
CA ALA A 109 12.91 -14.39 5.69
C ALA A 109 12.87 -13.44 4.48
N ASN A 110 12.15 -12.32 4.57
CA ASN A 110 11.91 -11.42 3.43
C ASN A 110 12.50 -10.01 3.68
N PRO A 111 13.82 -9.83 3.53
CA PRO A 111 14.45 -8.51 3.65
C PRO A 111 14.01 -7.54 2.54
N VAL A 112 13.61 -8.08 1.40
CA VAL A 112 12.98 -7.36 0.29
C VAL A 112 11.50 -7.66 0.33
N PHE A 113 10.65 -6.64 0.23
CA PHE A 113 9.22 -6.85 0.18
C PHE A 113 8.87 -7.53 -1.15
N PRO A 114 8.22 -8.70 -1.14
CA PRO A 114 7.81 -9.32 -2.38
C PRO A 114 6.81 -8.38 -3.06
N ARG A 115 6.95 -8.15 -4.37
CA ARG A 115 5.96 -7.36 -5.10
C ARG A 115 4.63 -8.12 -5.06
N ILE A 116 3.71 -7.67 -4.22
CA ILE A 116 2.34 -8.16 -4.18
C ILE A 116 1.54 -7.27 -5.10
N ASP A 117 0.72 -7.86 -5.97
CA ASP A 117 -0.21 -7.12 -6.80
C ASP A 117 -1.10 -6.27 -5.89
N VAL A 118 -1.00 -4.95 -6.04
CA VAL A 118 -1.83 -4.00 -5.30
C VAL A 118 -3.27 -4.21 -5.77
N ASP A 119 -4.18 -4.48 -4.84
CA ASP A 119 -5.62 -4.66 -5.07
C ASP A 119 -6.34 -3.36 -5.52
N GLY A 120 -5.59 -2.38 -6.04
CA GLY A 120 -6.08 -1.05 -6.40
C GLY A 120 -6.27 -0.11 -5.22
N SER A 121 -6.20 -0.58 -3.96
CA SER A 121 -6.37 0.28 -2.77
C SER A 121 -5.16 1.20 -2.53
N GLY A 122 -3.99 0.80 -3.02
CA GLY A 122 -2.72 1.47 -2.74
C GLY A 122 -2.13 1.15 -1.36
N ASP A 123 -2.77 0.27 -0.58
CA ASP A 123 -2.21 -0.25 0.67
C ASP A 123 -1.29 -1.45 0.41
N GLN A 124 -0.44 -1.76 1.38
CA GLN A 124 0.44 -2.93 1.37
C GLN A 124 0.16 -3.75 2.62
N ASN A 125 -0.05 -5.06 2.47
CA ASN A 125 -0.47 -5.94 3.55
C ASN A 125 0.55 -7.07 3.77
N VAL A 126 0.79 -7.41 5.04
CA VAL A 126 1.56 -8.60 5.46
C VAL A 126 0.87 -9.24 6.64
N GLY A 127 0.29 -10.41 6.42
CA GLY A 127 -0.60 -11.03 7.39
C GLY A 127 -1.68 -10.04 7.83
N SER A 128 -1.74 -9.77 9.14
CA SER A 128 -2.70 -8.83 9.72
C SER A 128 -2.27 -7.36 9.67
N LEU A 129 -1.06 -7.04 9.20
CA LEU A 129 -0.50 -5.69 9.21
C LEU A 129 -0.82 -4.97 7.90
N VAL A 130 -1.43 -3.78 8.00
CA VAL A 130 -1.80 -2.95 6.84
C VAL A 130 -1.02 -1.64 6.87
N PHE A 131 -0.23 -1.41 5.83
CA PHE A 131 0.58 -0.23 5.64
C PHE A 131 -0.06 0.68 4.60
N ARG A 132 -0.12 1.97 4.91
CA ARG A 132 -0.70 2.98 4.03
C ARG A 132 0.25 4.15 3.88
N ARG A 133 0.33 4.71 2.68
CA ARG A 133 1.08 5.94 2.42
C ARG A 133 0.36 7.13 3.04
N GLN A 134 1.08 7.88 3.87
CA GLN A 134 0.67 9.17 4.42
C GLN A 134 1.44 10.29 3.70
N THR A 135 1.07 11.55 3.96
CA THR A 135 1.78 12.72 3.43
C THR A 135 3.27 12.73 3.81
N ASN A 136 3.63 12.13 4.95
CA ASN A 136 5.01 12.00 5.43
C ASN A 136 5.61 10.59 5.22
N GLY A 137 5.09 9.84 4.26
CA GLY A 137 5.58 8.51 3.90
C GLY A 137 4.73 7.35 4.43
N TRP A 138 5.21 6.14 4.23
CA TRP A 138 4.51 4.92 4.64
C TRP A 138 4.46 4.76 6.16
N LYS A 139 3.32 4.25 6.65
CA LYS A 139 3.08 3.98 8.06
C LYS A 139 2.24 2.71 8.23
N LEU A 140 2.44 2.00 9.34
CA LEU A 140 1.47 1.02 9.82
C LEU A 140 0.19 1.77 10.21
N SER A 141 -0.93 1.40 9.61
CA SER A 141 -2.18 2.17 9.71
C SER A 141 -3.36 1.37 10.26
N MET A 142 -3.28 0.03 10.15
CA MET A 142 -4.26 -0.87 10.71
C MET A 142 -3.63 -2.21 11.07
N ILE A 143 -4.21 -2.87 12.08
CA ILE A 143 -3.98 -4.28 12.35
C ILE A 143 -5.31 -5.05 12.44
N TYR A 144 -5.48 -6.07 11.61
CA TYR A 144 -6.57 -7.02 11.76
C TYR A 144 -6.37 -7.89 13.01
N ARG A 145 -7.47 -8.15 13.72
CA ARG A 145 -7.52 -9.12 14.83
C ARG A 145 -8.04 -10.44 14.28
N ALA A 146 -7.59 -11.52 14.86
CA ALA A 146 -8.31 -12.78 14.82
C ALA A 146 -9.66 -12.58 15.51
N ASP A 147 -10.65 -13.31 15.05
CA ASP A 147 -11.94 -13.36 15.74
C ASP A 147 -11.71 -14.03 17.11
N ASP A 148 -12.21 -13.39 18.17
CA ASP A 148 -12.20 -13.93 19.53
C ASP A 148 -13.38 -14.90 19.73
#